data_AF-A0A7S3H610-F1
#
_entry.id   AF-A0A7S3H610-F1
#
_cell.length_a   1.000
_cell.length_b   1.000
_cell.length_c   1.000
_cell.angle_alpha   90.00
_cell.angle_beta   90.00
_cell.angle_gamma   90.00
#
_symmetry.space_group_name_H-M   'P 1'
#
loop_
_entity.id
_entity.type
_entity.pdbx_description
1 polymer ?
#
loop_
_entity_poly.entity_id
_entity_poly.type
_entity_poly.pdbx_seq_one_letter_code
_entity_poly.pdbx_strand_id
1 'polypeptide(L)'
;EDLTVGVMTSQILTEIHAANGPSLELQIQQCPDGMNKLLQRLPDSSREEVRNQAIVLIQQLTSTNEEMKKTVVFNEGFEILFGIIQREGGFEDAGLVVQDCLFICNNILSDSETCQRLFFAMGSDWILRLADFFDPSLLESIETSNFSLGMEDDDEDGPGQNPSEGWFDDPARLACAVLA
;
A
#
# COMPACT_ATOMS: atom_id res chain seq x y z
N GLU A 1 4.62 -0.77 27.26
CA GLU A 1 3.19 -0.37 27.29
C GLU A 1 2.38 -1.65 27.45
N ASP A 2 1.26 -1.63 28.17
CA ASP A 2 0.46 -2.84 28.44
C ASP A 2 -0.23 -3.33 27.14
N LEU A 3 -0.02 -4.61 26.80
CA LEU A 3 -0.61 -5.25 25.61
C LEU A 3 -2.14 -5.16 25.64
N THR A 4 -2.73 -5.39 26.80
CA THR A 4 -4.18 -5.35 27.05
C THR A 4 -4.74 -3.97 26.76
N VAL A 5 -4.05 -2.91 27.23
CA VAL A 5 -4.49 -1.53 27.02
C VAL A 5 -4.48 -1.20 25.53
N GLY A 6 -3.45 -1.63 24.78
CA GLY A 6 -3.38 -1.44 23.34
C GLY A 6 -4.53 -2.11 22.60
N VAL A 7 -4.78 -3.40 22.88
CA VAL A 7 -5.87 -4.18 22.28
C VAL A 7 -7.23 -3.57 22.58
N MET A 8 -7.52 -3.28 23.86
CA MET A 8 -8.80 -2.71 24.27
C MET A 8 -9.04 -1.32 23.69
N THR A 9 -7.98 -0.52 23.53
CA THR A 9 -8.09 0.81 22.89
C THR A 9 -8.54 0.69 21.44
N SER A 10 -7.90 -0.19 20.65
CA SER A 10 -8.29 -0.41 19.25
C SER A 10 -9.71 -0.95 19.14
N GLN A 11 -10.11 -1.88 20.02
CA GLN A 11 -11.46 -2.44 20.05
C GLN A 11 -12.51 -1.37 20.37
N ILE A 12 -12.30 -0.56 21.40
CA ILE A 12 -13.24 0.50 21.76
C ILE A 12 -13.39 1.50 20.62
N LEU A 13 -12.29 1.90 19.97
CA LEU A 13 -12.35 2.81 18.82
C LEU A 13 -13.10 2.19 17.64
N THR A 14 -12.92 0.89 17.39
CA THR A 14 -13.64 0.13 16.35
C THR A 14 -15.14 0.09 16.64
N GLU A 15 -15.54 -0.17 17.89
CA GLU A 15 -16.95 -0.17 18.30
C GLU A 15 -17.56 1.25 18.23
N ILE A 16 -16.81 2.28 18.59
CA ILE A 16 -17.25 3.68 18.44
C ILE A 16 -17.42 4.04 16.95
N HIS A 17 -16.53 3.57 16.07
CA HIS A 17 -16.66 3.76 14.62
C HIS A 17 -17.93 3.08 14.09
N ALA A 18 -18.19 1.84 14.51
CA ALA A 18 -19.40 1.12 14.13
C ALA A 18 -20.69 1.84 14.58
N ALA A 19 -20.66 2.53 15.73
CA ALA A 19 -21.80 3.30 16.21
C ALA A 19 -21.95 4.68 15.54
N ASN A 20 -20.85 5.39 15.29
CA ASN A 20 -20.86 6.74 14.72
C ASN A 20 -19.52 7.11 14.02
N GLY A 21 -19.22 6.41 12.94
CA GLY A 21 -17.98 6.55 12.15
C GLY A 21 -17.63 7.99 11.76
N PRO A 22 -18.55 8.77 11.13
CA PRO A 22 -18.23 10.13 10.69
C PRO A 22 -17.80 11.06 11.83
N SER A 23 -18.40 10.91 13.02
CA SER A 23 -18.01 11.71 14.18
C SER A 23 -16.63 11.32 14.69
N LEU A 24 -16.33 10.03 14.79
CA LEU A 24 -15.01 9.56 15.23
C LEU A 24 -13.92 9.99 14.26
N GLU A 25 -14.16 9.80 12.96
CA GLU A 25 -13.24 10.19 11.90
C GLU A 25 -12.91 11.68 11.95
N LEU A 26 -13.93 12.53 12.11
CA LEU A 26 -13.73 13.96 12.29
C LEU A 26 -12.86 14.28 13.51
N GLN A 27 -13.08 13.61 14.64
CA GLN A 27 -12.27 13.83 15.85
C GLN A 27 -10.82 13.37 15.66
N ILE A 28 -10.58 12.26 14.96
CA ILE A 28 -9.24 11.77 14.64
C ILE A 28 -8.52 12.78 13.72
N GLN A 29 -9.20 13.31 12.71
CA GLN A 29 -8.63 14.31 11.78
C GLN A 29 -8.33 15.65 12.46
N GLN A 30 -9.15 16.06 13.43
CA GLN A 30 -8.92 17.28 14.21
C GLN A 30 -7.81 17.10 15.25
N CYS A 31 -7.47 15.86 15.62
CA CYS A 31 -6.38 15.57 16.54
C CYS A 31 -5.04 15.66 15.80
N PRO A 32 -4.11 16.53 16.24
CA PRO A 32 -2.75 16.54 15.69
C PRO A 32 -2.10 15.17 15.81
N ASP A 33 -1.60 14.63 14.69
CA ASP A 33 -1.03 13.29 14.57
C ASP A 33 -1.96 12.15 14.99
N GLY A 34 -3.29 12.37 15.02
CA GLY A 34 -4.26 11.37 15.45
C GLY A 34 -4.13 10.08 14.63
N MET A 35 -4.18 10.21 13.31
CA MET A 35 -4.02 9.07 12.40
C MET A 35 -2.61 8.46 12.47
N ASN A 36 -1.57 9.29 12.54
CA ASN A 36 -0.18 8.84 12.58
C ASN A 36 0.09 7.95 13.81
N LYS A 37 -0.49 8.28 14.96
CA LYS A 37 -0.39 7.47 16.18
C LYS A 37 -1.06 6.10 16.04
N LEU A 38 -2.14 5.99 15.28
CA LEU A 38 -2.80 4.72 14.99
C LEU A 38 -1.94 3.88 14.03
N LEU A 39 -1.40 4.49 12.97
CA LEU A 39 -0.54 3.82 12.00
C LEU A 39 0.77 3.30 12.62
N GLN A 40 1.33 4.00 13.62
CA GLN A 40 2.51 3.54 14.37
C GLN A 40 2.30 2.20 15.11
N ARG A 41 1.06 1.71 15.24
CA ARG A 41 0.76 0.41 15.85
C ARG A 41 0.89 -0.75 14.87
N LEU A 42 0.91 -0.48 13.56
CA LEU A 42 1.00 -1.49 12.51
C LEU A 42 2.39 -2.15 12.34
N PRO A 43 3.53 -1.44 12.39
CA PRO A 43 4.83 -2.07 12.17
C PRO A 43 5.34 -2.92 13.35
N ASP A 44 4.76 -2.78 14.55
CA ASP A 44 5.26 -3.43 15.77
C ASP A 44 5.02 -4.94 15.78
N SER A 45 6.04 -5.69 15.38
CA SER A 45 6.01 -7.16 15.32
C SER A 45 6.13 -7.81 16.71
N SER A 46 6.50 -7.06 17.75
CA SER A 46 6.60 -7.58 19.13
C SER A 46 5.24 -7.64 19.83
N ARG A 47 4.22 -6.99 19.27
CA ARG A 47 2.87 -6.85 19.82
C ARG A 47 1.81 -7.21 18.78
N GLU A 48 1.89 -8.44 18.28
CA GLU A 48 1.03 -8.96 17.20
C GLU A 48 -0.46 -8.71 17.44
N GLU A 49 -0.95 -8.94 18.67
CA GLU A 49 -2.34 -8.73 19.02
C GLU A 49 -2.78 -7.26 18.88
N VAL A 50 -1.91 -6.32 19.27
CA VAL A 50 -2.17 -4.88 19.15
C VAL A 50 -2.14 -4.46 17.69
N ARG A 51 -1.17 -4.96 16.93
CA ARG A 51 -1.07 -4.74 15.49
C ARG A 51 -2.33 -5.23 14.79
N ASN A 52 -2.73 -6.47 15.01
CA ASN A 52 -3.87 -7.09 14.33
C ASN A 52 -5.17 -6.32 14.62
N GLN A 53 -5.38 -5.88 15.85
CA GLN A 53 -6.53 -5.04 16.20
C GLN A 53 -6.45 -3.63 15.61
N ALA A 54 -5.24 -3.07 15.49
CA ALA A 54 -5.06 -1.79 14.80
C ALA A 54 -5.36 -1.90 13.29
N ILE A 55 -4.98 -3.01 12.63
CA ILE A 55 -5.32 -3.27 11.23
C ILE A 55 -6.85 -3.22 11.03
N VAL A 56 -7.61 -3.93 11.88
CA VAL A 56 -9.08 -3.91 11.85
C VAL A 56 -9.65 -2.50 11.97
N LEU A 57 -9.12 -1.68 12.89
CA LEU A 57 -9.53 -0.28 13.04
C LEU A 57 -9.22 0.56 11.78
N ILE A 58 -8.01 0.42 11.22
CA ILE A 58 -7.60 1.14 10.01
C ILE A 58 -8.46 0.74 8.81
N GLN A 59 -8.84 -0.53 8.70
CA GLN A 59 -9.76 -1.02 7.69
C GLN A 59 -11.12 -0.30 7.76
N GLN A 60 -11.69 -0.13 8.96
CA GLN A 60 -12.93 0.61 9.13
C GLN A 60 -12.78 2.10 8.78
N LEU A 61 -11.73 2.74 9.26
CA LEU A 61 -11.46 4.17 9.02
C LEU A 61 -11.24 4.50 7.54
N THR A 62 -10.69 3.56 6.77
CA THR A 62 -10.41 3.74 5.34
C THR A 62 -11.58 3.35 4.44
N SER A 63 -12.65 2.76 4.96
CA SER A 63 -13.75 2.22 4.14
C SER A 63 -14.41 3.26 3.22
N THR A 64 -14.78 4.42 3.76
CA THR A 64 -15.52 5.46 3.00
C THR A 64 -14.87 6.84 3.03
N ASN A 65 -14.03 7.14 4.02
CA ASN A 65 -13.54 8.50 4.23
C ASN A 65 -12.29 8.81 3.39
N GLU A 66 -12.44 9.68 2.38
CA GLU A 66 -11.34 10.02 1.48
C GLU A 66 -10.14 10.67 2.17
N GLU A 67 -10.37 11.47 3.22
CA GLU A 67 -9.31 12.15 3.95
C GLU A 67 -8.52 11.17 4.82
N MET A 68 -9.20 10.15 5.38
CA MET A 68 -8.50 9.05 6.04
C MET A 68 -7.62 8.27 5.07
N LYS A 69 -8.15 7.90 3.89
CA LYS A 69 -7.39 7.22 2.84
C LYS A 69 -6.13 8.01 2.47
N LYS A 70 -6.26 9.31 2.17
CA LYS A 70 -5.14 10.21 1.85
C LYS A 70 -4.10 10.25 2.96
N THR A 71 -4.54 10.36 4.20
CA THR A 71 -3.63 10.40 5.36
C THR A 71 -2.83 9.10 5.48
N VAL A 72 -3.43 7.94 5.21
CA VAL A 72 -2.67 6.67 5.17
C VAL A 72 -1.59 6.71 4.10
N VAL A 73 -1.90 7.18 2.88
CA VAL A 73 -0.90 7.26 1.80
C VAL A 73 0.24 8.22 2.14
N PHE A 74 -0.06 9.39 2.72
CA PHE A 74 0.95 10.37 3.10
C PHE A 74 1.90 9.90 4.21
N ASN A 75 1.49 8.92 5.02
CA ASN A 75 2.29 8.39 6.11
C ASN A 75 2.91 7.02 5.77
N GLU A 76 3.32 6.84 4.52
CA GLU A 76 3.99 5.62 4.05
C GLU A 76 3.15 4.35 4.32
N GLY A 77 1.82 4.48 4.32
CA GLY A 77 0.92 3.39 4.70
C GLY A 77 1.06 2.16 3.83
N PHE A 78 1.29 2.32 2.53
CA PHE A 78 1.53 1.18 1.63
C PHE A 78 2.83 0.45 1.95
N GLU A 79 3.93 1.16 2.27
CA GLU A 79 5.18 0.52 2.70
C GLU A 79 4.98 -0.32 3.96
N ILE A 80 4.24 0.22 4.93
CA ILE A 80 3.91 -0.47 6.17
C ILE A 80 3.08 -1.73 5.87
N LEU A 81 2.02 -1.61 5.05
CA LEU A 81 1.12 -2.72 4.71
C LEU A 81 1.86 -3.83 3.95
N PHE A 82 2.63 -3.50 2.91
CA PHE A 82 3.42 -4.49 2.18
C PHE A 82 4.49 -5.14 3.06
N GLY A 83 5.12 -4.37 3.96
CA GLY A 83 6.05 -4.91 4.93
C GLY A 83 5.39 -5.88 5.92
N ILE A 84 4.11 -5.71 6.26
CA ILE A 84 3.35 -6.68 7.07
C ILE A 84 3.05 -7.92 6.23
N ILE A 85 2.54 -7.74 5.01
CA ILE A 85 2.21 -8.84 4.09
C ILE A 85 3.42 -9.77 3.91
N GLN A 86 4.60 -9.21 3.65
CA GLN A 86 5.83 -10.00 3.49
C GLN A 86 6.21 -10.78 4.76
N ARG A 87 6.05 -10.17 5.95
CA ARG A 87 6.37 -10.82 7.23
C ARG A 87 5.40 -11.94 7.59
N GLU A 88 4.15 -11.84 7.16
CA GLU A 88 3.10 -12.82 7.41
C GLU A 88 3.12 -13.98 6.39
N GLY A 89 4.13 -14.05 5.50
CA GLY A 89 4.29 -15.14 4.54
C GLY A 89 3.84 -14.81 3.11
N GLY A 90 3.40 -13.58 2.86
CA GLY A 90 3.09 -13.09 1.52
C GLY A 90 2.03 -13.93 0.81
N PHE A 91 2.27 -14.25 -0.46
CA PHE A 91 1.39 -15.08 -1.27
C PHE A 91 1.38 -16.55 -0.84
N GLU A 92 2.50 -17.07 -0.31
CA GLU A 92 2.64 -18.48 0.04
C GLU A 92 1.80 -18.86 1.27
N ASP A 93 1.61 -17.93 2.21
CA ASP A 93 0.78 -18.09 3.41
C ASP A 93 -0.10 -16.86 3.63
N ALA A 94 -1.10 -16.68 2.76
CA ALA A 94 -2.04 -15.56 2.82
C ALA A 94 -3.07 -15.73 3.95
N GLY A 95 -2.61 -15.63 5.20
CA GLY A 95 -3.44 -15.65 6.40
C GLY A 95 -4.37 -14.43 6.52
N LEU A 96 -5.16 -14.40 7.60
CA LEU A 96 -6.14 -13.32 7.84
C LEU A 96 -5.51 -11.92 7.87
N VAL A 97 -4.31 -11.78 8.45
CA VAL A 97 -3.61 -10.50 8.52
C VAL A 97 -3.25 -9.98 7.12
N VAL A 98 -2.80 -10.86 6.22
CA VAL A 98 -2.51 -10.53 4.82
C VAL A 98 -3.79 -10.06 4.12
N GLN A 99 -4.90 -10.79 4.31
CA GLN A 99 -6.20 -10.44 3.75
C GLN A 99 -6.66 -9.05 4.23
N ASP A 100 -6.55 -8.76 5.53
CA ASP A 100 -6.97 -7.48 6.09
C ASP A 100 -6.10 -6.32 5.56
N CYS A 101 -4.79 -6.53 5.40
CA CYS A 101 -3.90 -5.55 4.77
C CYS A 101 -4.29 -5.27 3.31
N LEU A 102 -4.58 -6.30 2.52
CA LEU A 102 -5.05 -6.13 1.14
C LEU A 102 -6.42 -5.46 1.07
N PHE A 103 -7.29 -5.70 2.05
CA PHE A 103 -8.57 -5.01 2.14
C PHE A 103 -8.38 -3.51 2.40
N ILE A 104 -7.41 -3.13 3.24
CA ILE A 104 -7.04 -1.72 3.42
C ILE A 104 -6.51 -1.12 2.10
N CYS A 105 -5.60 -1.81 1.40
CA CYS A 105 -5.13 -1.38 0.09
C CYS A 105 -6.30 -1.15 -0.89
N ASN A 106 -7.24 -2.10 -0.94
CA ASN A 106 -8.44 -2.00 -1.75
C ASN A 106 -9.31 -0.81 -1.35
N ASN A 107 -9.54 -0.58 -0.06
CA ASN A 107 -10.28 0.58 0.43
C ASN A 107 -9.64 1.89 -0.03
N ILE A 108 -8.32 2.01 0.10
CA ILE A 108 -7.60 3.24 -0.26
C ILE A 108 -7.70 3.53 -1.76
N LEU A 109 -7.55 2.49 -2.59
CA LEU A 109 -7.52 2.64 -4.06
C LEU A 109 -8.92 2.69 -4.68
N SER A 110 -9.90 2.01 -4.09
CA SER A 110 -11.27 1.99 -4.58
C SER A 110 -11.94 3.35 -4.37
N ASP A 111 -12.60 3.83 -5.43
CA ASP A 111 -13.41 5.04 -5.42
C ASP A 111 -12.64 6.30 -4.94
N SER A 112 -11.32 6.36 -5.16
CA SER A 112 -10.50 7.54 -4.87
C SER A 112 -9.45 7.77 -5.95
N GLU A 113 -9.81 8.56 -6.97
CA GLU A 113 -8.86 9.00 -8.01
C GLU A 113 -7.65 9.70 -7.38
N THR A 114 -7.85 10.49 -6.32
CA THR A 114 -6.75 11.14 -5.60
C THR A 114 -5.76 10.12 -5.04
N CYS A 115 -6.24 9.08 -4.34
CA CYS A 115 -5.35 8.09 -3.74
C CYS A 115 -4.68 7.21 -4.80
N GLN A 116 -5.36 6.90 -5.90
CA GLN A 116 -4.75 6.22 -7.06
C GLN A 116 -3.60 7.06 -7.62
N ARG A 117 -3.81 8.36 -7.85
CA ARG A 117 -2.75 9.26 -8.32
C ARG A 117 -1.58 9.34 -7.34
N LEU A 118 -1.87 9.40 -6.03
CA LEU A 118 -0.82 9.39 -5.01
C LEU A 118 -0.06 8.06 -4.98
N PHE A 119 -0.76 6.94 -5.16
CA PHE A 119 -0.16 5.61 -5.25
C PHE A 119 0.90 5.55 -6.35
N PHE A 120 0.57 6.02 -7.56
CA PHE A 120 1.52 6.06 -8.68
C PHE A 120 2.60 7.14 -8.55
N ALA A 121 2.32 8.25 -7.87
CA ALA A 121 3.24 9.37 -7.77
C ALA A 121 4.29 9.21 -6.65
N MET A 122 3.94 8.53 -5.56
CA MET A 122 4.79 8.42 -4.37
C MET A 122 5.54 7.09 -4.30
N GLY A 123 4.96 6.00 -4.80
CA GLY A 123 5.57 4.67 -4.77
C GLY A 123 5.80 4.13 -6.17
N SER A 124 7.05 4.17 -6.64
CA SER A 124 7.39 3.61 -7.95
C SER A 124 7.30 2.09 -7.99
N ASP A 125 7.44 1.41 -6.85
CA ASP A 125 7.47 -0.05 -6.73
C ASP A 125 6.21 -0.66 -6.12
N TRP A 126 5.28 0.14 -5.58
CA TRP A 126 4.05 -0.38 -4.97
C TRP A 126 3.19 -1.20 -5.94
N ILE A 127 3.12 -0.78 -7.21
CA ILE A 127 2.45 -1.57 -8.25
C ILE A 127 3.17 -2.90 -8.50
N LEU A 128 4.50 -2.92 -8.47
CA LEU A 128 5.29 -4.13 -8.67
C LEU A 128 5.13 -5.09 -7.51
N ARG A 129 5.12 -4.60 -6.26
CA ARG A 129 4.87 -5.42 -5.07
C ARG A 129 3.45 -6.01 -5.06
N LEU A 130 2.47 -5.26 -5.56
CA LEU A 130 1.11 -5.77 -5.70
C LEU A 130 1.03 -6.83 -6.81
N ALA A 131 1.70 -6.62 -7.94
CA ALA A 131 1.77 -7.60 -9.03
C ALA A 131 2.48 -8.89 -8.58
N ASP A 132 3.63 -8.77 -7.91
CA ASP A 132 4.39 -9.88 -7.33
C ASP A 132 3.56 -10.72 -6.37
N PHE A 133 2.71 -10.08 -5.56
CA PHE A 133 1.81 -10.79 -4.66
C PHE A 133 0.83 -11.71 -5.39
N PHE A 134 0.30 -11.33 -6.56
CA PHE A 134 -0.70 -12.14 -7.27
C PHE A 134 -0.07 -13.15 -8.23
N ASP A 135 1.07 -12.80 -8.82
CA ASP A 135 1.81 -13.67 -9.72
C ASP A 135 3.31 -13.37 -9.60
N PRO A 136 4.00 -14.10 -8.69
CA PRO A 136 5.44 -13.96 -8.49
C PRO A 136 6.27 -14.22 -9.76
N SER A 137 5.72 -14.98 -10.73
CA SER A 137 6.42 -15.28 -11.97
C SER A 137 6.43 -14.11 -12.97
N LEU A 138 5.56 -13.11 -12.78
CA LEU A 138 5.53 -11.92 -13.64
C LEU A 138 6.83 -11.12 -13.54
N LEU A 139 7.40 -10.96 -12.35
CA LEU A 139 8.62 -10.17 -12.19
C LEU A 139 9.84 -10.87 -12.82
N GLU A 140 9.93 -12.20 -12.71
CA GLU A 140 10.98 -12.99 -13.38
C GLU A 140 10.94 -12.80 -14.91
N SER A 141 9.74 -12.67 -15.47
CA SER A 141 9.55 -12.45 -16.91
C SER A 141 9.99 -11.04 -17.36
N ILE A 142 9.76 -10.02 -16.51
CA ILE A 142 10.17 -8.64 -16.77
C ILE A 142 11.71 -8.52 -16.72
N GLU A 143 12.36 -9.09 -15.71
CA GLU A 143 13.83 -9.09 -15.62
C GLU A 143 14.48 -9.80 -16.82
N THR A 144 13.90 -10.92 -17.26
CA THR A 144 14.39 -11.68 -18.43
C THR A 144 14.22 -10.90 -19.74
N SER A 145 13.14 -10.14 -19.88
CA SER A 145 12.92 -9.26 -21.03
C SER A 145 13.88 -8.06 -21.08
N ASN A 146 14.16 -7.42 -19.94
CA ASN A 146 15.13 -6.32 -19.86
C ASN A 146 16.57 -6.79 -20.10
N PHE A 147 16.92 -8.01 -19.70
CA PHE A 147 18.23 -8.60 -20.01
C PHE A 147 18.40 -8.94 -21.51
N SER A 148 17.30 -9.17 -22.23
CA SER A 148 17.32 -9.50 -23.66
C SER A 148 17.46 -8.28 -24.58
N LEU A 149 17.22 -7.06 -24.08
CA LEU A 149 17.40 -5.80 -24.82
C LEU A 149 18.81 -5.18 -24.66
N GLY A 150 19.74 -5.86 -23.97
CA GLY A 150 21.11 -5.39 -23.69
C GLY A 150 22.21 -5.97 -24.59
N MET A 151 21.86 -6.61 -25.71
CA MET A 151 22.80 -7.19 -26.68
C MET A 151 22.32 -6.87 -28.11
N GLU A 152 22.23 -5.60 -28.46
CA GLU A 152 22.31 -5.20 -29.86
C GLU A 152 23.73 -4.68 -30.09
N ASP A 153 24.47 -5.40 -30.92
CA ASP A 153 25.84 -5.10 -31.30
C ASP A 153 25.92 -3.65 -31.81
N ASP A 154 26.82 -2.86 -31.20
CA ASP A 154 27.20 -1.51 -31.61
C ASP A 154 27.75 -1.54 -33.05
N ASP A 155 26.94 -1.14 -34.03
CA ASP A 155 27.41 -0.59 -35.30
C ASP A 155 26.42 0.47 -35.82
N GLU A 156 26.96 1.66 -36.13
CA GLU A 156 26.38 2.84 -36.81
C GLU A 156 25.78 4.02 -35.99
N ASP A 157 26.65 5.02 -35.78
CA ASP A 157 26.47 6.48 -35.98
C ASP A 157 25.05 7.11 -35.94
N GLY A 158 24.77 7.96 -34.94
CA GLY A 158 23.66 8.92 -34.94
C GLY A 158 23.51 9.75 -33.65
N PRO A 159 23.14 11.06 -33.69
CA PRO A 159 23.38 11.98 -32.58
C PRO A 159 22.23 12.01 -31.54
N GLY A 160 22.60 11.88 -30.26
CA GLY A 160 21.98 12.52 -29.08
C GLY A 160 20.48 12.35 -28.86
N GLN A 161 20.10 11.38 -28.01
CA GLN A 161 18.74 11.26 -27.48
C GLN A 161 18.36 12.43 -26.56
N ASN A 162 17.18 12.99 -26.81
CA ASN A 162 16.52 14.08 -26.08
C ASN A 162 16.08 13.64 -24.67
N PRO A 163 16.05 14.55 -23.67
CA PRO A 163 15.62 14.22 -22.30
C PRO A 163 14.09 14.28 -22.13
N SER A 164 13.32 13.67 -23.03
CA SER A 164 11.85 13.79 -23.07
C SER A 164 11.09 12.49 -23.29
N GLU A 165 11.67 11.33 -22.98
CA GLU A 165 10.89 10.09 -22.94
C GLU A 165 10.00 10.12 -21.70
N GLY A 166 8.70 10.19 -21.93
CA GLY A 166 7.71 10.06 -20.89
C GLY A 166 7.79 8.66 -20.29
N TRP A 167 7.42 8.51 -19.02
CA TRP A 167 7.45 7.22 -18.34
C TRP A 167 6.63 6.11 -19.04
N PHE A 168 5.72 6.50 -19.94
CA PHE A 168 4.87 5.65 -20.78
C PHE A 168 5.51 5.18 -22.09
N ASP A 169 6.68 5.71 -22.46
CA ASP A 169 7.41 5.31 -23.67
C ASP A 169 8.13 3.97 -23.50
N ASP A 170 8.29 3.51 -22.24
CA ASP A 170 8.78 2.17 -21.91
C ASP A 170 7.63 1.14 -22.06
N PRO A 171 7.72 0.20 -23.03
CA PRO A 171 6.70 -0.82 -23.26
C PRO A 171 6.45 -1.72 -22.04
N ALA A 172 7.46 -1.92 -21.17
CA ALA A 172 7.32 -2.72 -19.96
C ALA A 172 6.44 -2.00 -18.93
N ARG A 173 6.57 -0.67 -18.82
CA ARG A 173 5.70 0.15 -17.95
C ARG A 173 4.29 0.24 -18.47
N LEU A 174 4.12 0.26 -19.79
CA LEU A 174 2.82 0.22 -20.45
C LEU A 174 2.12 -1.14 -20.21
N ALA A 175 2.85 -2.25 -20.24
CA ALA A 175 2.29 -3.58 -19.98
C ALA A 175 1.71 -3.69 -18.55
N CYS A 176 2.39 -3.12 -17.54
CA CYS A 176 1.86 -3.05 -16.18
C CYS A 176 0.61 -2.15 -16.06
N ALA A 177 0.52 -1.08 -16.86
CA ALA A 177 -0.64 -0.19 -16.87
C ALA A 177 -1.85 -0.75 -17.63
N VAL A 178 -1.63 -1.60 -18.65
CA VAL A 178 -2.70 -2.21 -19.48
C VAL A 178 -3.38 -3.38 -18.76
N LEU A 179 -2.79 -3.91 -17.70
CA LEU A 179 -3.36 -4.98 -16.86
C LEU A 179 -4.22 -4.47 -15.69
N ALA A 180 -4.37 -3.15 -15.52
CA ALA A 180 -5.25 -2.49 -14.53
C ALA A 180 -6.57 -2.03 -15.17
#